data_AF-A0A955LQW7-F1
#
_entry.id   AF-A0A955LQW7-F1
#
_cell.length_a   1.000
_cell.length_b   1.000
_cell.length_c   1.000
_cell.angle_alpha   90.00
_cell.angle_beta   90.00
_cell.angle_gamma   90.00
#
_symmetry.space_group_name_H-M   'P 1'
#
loop_
_entity.id
_entity.type
_entity.pdbx_description
1 polymer ?
#
loop_
_entity_poly.entity_id
_entity_poly.type
_entity_poly.pdbx_seq_one_letter_code
_entity_poly.pdbx_strand_id
1 'polypeptide(L)'
;MKIPSECAVCLVFAFLFQSIVSAEDLSRHHPAKDHHLVNWIQSQKSRVTGFPLSFGMADNQREDVLQRMGNSDSVTGIIERIIVEEGTSVYDTAVWQIALAALGGEENIRAASVPIETYWRGSLRHLHNIRAGRGGGQTFIYDRDQPDAISSDLTDLGRRGFVFRIINAHGKYLAADPLDGKHRFSGFPNWPDIHWEDWKPIAGENAWVVIAAMQIYHHKYFDYETGQYRHAAEPVELALAKEIARAAIHLQANNGAVRMAPIGTYFFSLDEISGGTAREVAAELDEKAMASKESYERLVREWGEERTILQSEHTTWYYDEISTENNLSWFTAFKLLYEVTEDPEYRLAMLRIERYLKSVWNADEHYFYQGAHFTDGFWQPNSEHFATDVQTWAICKLGPERLDEWFGEGAAFRIWQTTKEFAGVFDDGRRLQGVGYTREKNRLSVEWTVGAIYAMDELAKYYEDSHPEWSRSALQEAKLMRRGIETYRQQVSETRSAYSYSSRRGWIPFGWFSHDKEVLSLVSSCWVLLHDKGFNPFRLMRNK
;
A
#
# COMPACT_ATOMS: atom_id res chain seq x y z
N MET A 1 31.52 50.93 39.84
CA MET A 1 30.54 50.30 40.77
C MET A 1 30.01 49.06 40.09
N LYS A 2 30.23 47.88 40.69
CA LYS A 2 29.75 46.58 40.23
C LYS A 2 28.33 46.37 40.77
N ILE A 3 27.40 45.95 39.91
CA ILE A 3 26.06 45.48 40.30
C ILE A 3 26.15 43.95 40.50
N PRO A 4 25.52 43.35 41.53
CA PRO A 4 25.76 41.97 41.94
C PRO A 4 25.06 40.94 41.02
N SER A 5 25.69 39.78 40.88
CA SER A 5 25.34 38.65 40.02
C SER A 5 24.27 37.70 40.60
N GLU A 6 23.26 38.21 41.29
CA GLU A 6 22.20 37.39 41.90
C GLU A 6 20.81 37.87 41.44
N CYS A 7 20.49 37.66 40.15
CA CYS A 7 19.10 37.72 39.65
C CYS A 7 18.89 37.01 38.29
N ALA A 8 19.89 36.29 37.76
CA ALA A 8 19.78 35.63 36.45
C ALA A 8 19.30 34.16 36.52
N VAL A 9 19.09 33.60 37.72
CA VAL A 9 18.80 32.15 37.88
C VAL A 9 17.29 31.85 38.01
N CYS A 10 16.43 32.83 38.29
CA CYS A 10 14.99 32.59 38.45
C CYS A 10 14.12 32.88 37.22
N LEU A 11 14.66 33.51 36.16
CA LEU A 11 13.90 33.83 34.93
C LEU A 11 14.14 32.88 33.76
N VAL A 12 15.14 32.00 33.84
CA VAL A 12 15.40 30.96 32.82
C VAL A 12 14.60 29.68 33.10
N PHE A 13 14.15 29.46 34.34
CA PHE A 13 13.31 28.30 34.69
C PHE A 13 11.82 28.47 34.36
N ALA A 14 11.34 29.70 34.13
CA ALA A 14 9.92 29.96 33.83
C ALA A 14 9.57 29.84 32.32
N PHE A 15 10.56 29.94 31.42
CA PHE A 15 10.34 29.83 29.97
C PHE A 15 10.67 28.45 29.37
N LEU A 16 11.25 27.55 30.16
CA LEU A 16 11.54 26.16 29.75
C LEU A 16 10.41 25.16 30.07
N PHE A 17 9.31 25.63 30.67
CA PHE A 17 8.16 24.78 31.03
C PHE A 17 6.88 25.02 30.21
N GLN A 18 6.91 25.87 29.17
CA GLN A 18 5.73 26.21 28.37
C GLN A 18 5.58 25.46 27.04
N SER A 19 6.37 24.42 26.78
CA SER A 19 6.21 23.55 25.59
C SER A 19 6.24 22.05 25.89
N ILE A 20 6.10 21.66 27.15
CA ILE A 20 5.73 20.29 27.52
C ILE A 20 4.20 20.24 27.49
N VAL A 21 3.64 19.88 26.33
CA VAL A 21 2.28 19.31 26.28
C VAL A 21 2.28 18.18 27.31
N SER A 22 1.54 18.36 28.41
CA SER A 22 1.58 17.40 29.50
C SER A 22 1.09 16.05 28.98
N ALA A 23 1.70 14.96 29.44
CA ALA A 23 1.25 13.61 29.08
C ALA A 23 -0.23 13.35 29.46
N GLU A 24 -0.82 14.18 30.32
CA GLU A 24 -2.24 14.16 30.66
C GLU A 24 -3.14 14.64 29.49
N ASP A 25 -2.70 15.54 28.62
CA ASP A 25 -3.55 16.05 27.53
C ASP A 25 -3.72 15.02 26.39
N LEU A 26 -2.74 14.15 26.20
CA LEU A 26 -2.83 13.01 25.28
C LEU A 26 -3.80 11.92 25.79
N SER A 27 -4.10 11.87 27.09
CA SER A 27 -5.06 10.92 27.66
C SER A 27 -6.53 11.34 27.50
N ARG A 28 -6.79 12.62 27.20
CA ARG A 28 -8.15 13.18 27.05
C ARG A 28 -8.75 12.96 25.67
N HIS A 29 -7.94 12.66 24.66
CA HIS A 29 -8.40 12.21 23.37
C HIS A 29 -8.50 10.69 23.41
N HIS A 30 -9.64 10.15 23.84
CA HIS A 30 -9.90 8.73 23.62
C HIS A 30 -9.90 8.48 22.11
N PRO A 31 -8.90 7.77 21.55
CA PRO A 31 -8.73 7.63 20.10
C PRO A 31 -9.93 6.95 19.43
N ALA A 32 -10.67 6.15 20.22
CA ALA A 32 -11.91 5.50 19.81
C ALA A 32 -13.06 6.45 19.38
N LYS A 33 -12.93 7.77 19.55
CA LYS A 33 -13.94 8.78 19.22
C LYS A 33 -13.44 9.91 18.32
N ASP A 34 -12.42 9.67 17.50
CA ASP A 34 -12.01 10.66 16.52
C ASP A 34 -13.02 10.81 15.37
N HIS A 35 -14.13 11.50 15.67
CA HIS A 35 -15.21 11.73 14.72
C HIS A 35 -14.75 12.54 13.50
N HIS A 36 -13.73 13.41 13.64
CA HIS A 36 -13.22 14.18 12.51
C HIS A 36 -12.51 13.30 11.49
N LEU A 37 -11.70 12.35 11.96
CA LEU A 37 -11.03 11.39 11.09
C LEU A 37 -12.02 10.44 10.41
N VAL A 38 -12.98 9.91 11.18
CA VAL A 38 -14.05 9.04 10.66
C VAL A 38 -14.89 9.76 9.60
N ASN A 39 -15.30 10.99 9.87
CA ASN A 39 -16.09 11.79 8.92
C ASN A 39 -15.32 12.02 7.61
N TRP A 40 -14.01 12.29 7.69
CA TRP A 40 -13.19 12.43 6.49
C TRP A 40 -13.14 11.12 5.69
N ILE A 41 -12.77 10.01 6.33
CA ILE A 41 -12.69 8.67 5.72
C ILE A 41 -14.01 8.27 5.03
N GLN A 42 -15.15 8.48 5.68
CA GLN A 42 -16.47 8.17 5.12
C GLN A 42 -16.85 9.09 3.95
N SER A 43 -16.37 10.34 3.98
CA SER A 43 -16.62 11.34 2.93
C SER A 43 -15.69 11.21 1.71
N GLN A 44 -14.56 10.52 1.87
CA GLN A 44 -13.49 10.43 0.88
C GLN A 44 -13.80 9.43 -0.23
N LYS A 45 -14.85 9.73 -1.00
CA LYS A 45 -15.38 8.88 -2.07
C LYS A 45 -16.00 9.70 -3.20
N SER A 46 -15.94 9.14 -4.40
CA SER A 46 -16.65 9.61 -5.58
C SER A 46 -18.16 9.67 -5.30
N ARG A 47 -18.75 10.84 -5.47
CA ARG A 47 -20.22 11.03 -5.37
C ARG A 47 -21.00 10.29 -6.44
N VAL A 48 -20.33 9.88 -7.53
CA VAL A 48 -20.97 9.27 -8.69
C VAL A 48 -21.07 7.75 -8.56
N THR A 49 -20.05 7.13 -7.97
CA THR A 49 -19.87 5.67 -7.93
C THR A 49 -19.85 5.11 -6.52
N GLY A 50 -19.64 5.96 -5.50
CA GLY A 50 -19.37 5.54 -4.13
C GLY A 50 -17.98 4.94 -3.89
N PHE A 51 -17.13 4.86 -4.92
CA PHE A 51 -15.75 4.38 -4.78
C PHE A 51 -14.90 5.37 -3.98
N PRO A 52 -14.02 4.89 -3.09
CA PRO A 52 -13.11 5.77 -2.37
C PRO A 52 -12.15 6.50 -3.33
N LEU A 53 -11.60 7.61 -2.87
CA LEU A 53 -10.51 8.34 -3.54
C LEU A 53 -9.24 8.18 -2.71
N SER A 54 -8.12 7.78 -3.32
CA SER A 54 -6.86 7.53 -2.61
C SER A 54 -6.33 8.78 -1.89
N PHE A 55 -6.54 9.95 -2.49
CA PHE A 55 -5.98 11.21 -2.00
C PHE A 55 -7.04 12.31 -1.93
N GLY A 56 -6.81 13.27 -1.04
CA GLY A 56 -7.59 14.49 -0.93
C GLY A 56 -6.69 15.70 -0.65
N MET A 57 -7.20 16.89 -0.92
CA MET A 57 -6.51 18.16 -0.68
C MET A 57 -7.49 19.19 -0.13
N ALA A 58 -6.98 20.19 0.59
CA ALA A 58 -7.78 21.34 0.97
C ALA A 58 -8.00 22.27 -0.23
N ASP A 59 -9.23 22.76 -0.42
CA ASP A 59 -9.61 23.57 -1.59
C ASP A 59 -8.70 24.80 -1.78
N ASN A 60 -8.28 25.43 -0.69
CA ASN A 60 -7.42 26.62 -0.69
C ASN A 60 -5.95 26.34 -1.03
N GLN A 61 -5.53 25.08 -1.09
CA GLN A 61 -4.15 24.67 -1.41
C GLN A 61 -4.08 23.86 -2.71
N ARG A 62 -5.24 23.49 -3.28
CA ARG A 62 -5.35 22.55 -4.40
C ARG A 62 -4.50 22.97 -5.60
N GLU A 63 -4.62 24.21 -6.07
CA GLU A 63 -3.87 24.69 -7.24
C GLU A 63 -2.35 24.61 -7.02
N ASP A 64 -1.87 25.13 -5.89
CA ASP A 64 -0.45 25.12 -5.53
C ASP A 64 0.12 23.69 -5.46
N VAL A 65 -0.65 22.74 -4.94
CA VAL A 65 -0.24 21.33 -4.84
C VAL A 65 -0.13 20.70 -6.23
N LEU A 66 -1.14 20.91 -7.09
CA LEU A 66 -1.14 20.37 -8.45
C LEU A 66 0.02 20.93 -9.29
N GLN A 67 0.39 22.21 -9.11
CA GLN A 67 1.55 22.80 -9.78
C GLN A 67 2.88 22.16 -9.38
N ARG A 68 2.99 21.62 -8.16
CA ARG A 68 4.20 20.92 -7.68
C ARG A 68 4.36 19.50 -8.23
N MET A 69 3.30 18.93 -8.81
CA MET A 69 3.31 17.61 -9.46
C MET A 69 3.88 17.65 -10.88
N GLY A 70 4.56 18.74 -11.25
CA GLY A 70 5.13 18.93 -12.58
C GLY A 70 4.36 19.96 -13.40
N ASN A 71 5.00 20.42 -14.46
CA ASN A 71 4.43 21.44 -15.33
C ASN A 71 3.16 20.92 -16.04
N SER A 72 2.43 21.83 -16.68
CA SER A 72 1.29 21.46 -17.51
C SER A 72 1.70 20.59 -18.71
N ASP A 73 2.93 20.72 -19.23
CA ASP A 73 3.45 19.92 -20.35
C ASP A 73 4.16 18.62 -19.92
N SER A 74 4.10 18.25 -18.64
CA SER A 74 4.68 17.00 -18.13
C SER A 74 3.69 15.84 -18.25
N VAL A 75 4.03 14.77 -18.97
CA VAL A 75 3.21 13.55 -19.08
C VAL A 75 3.05 12.91 -17.72
N THR A 76 4.16 12.73 -17.01
CA THR A 76 4.22 12.16 -15.67
C THR A 76 3.40 13.00 -14.70
N GLY A 77 3.51 14.33 -14.80
CA GLY A 77 2.72 15.23 -13.97
C GLY A 77 1.22 15.19 -14.25
N ILE A 78 0.81 15.09 -15.53
CA ILE A 78 -0.61 14.90 -15.89
C ILE A 78 -1.13 13.60 -15.28
N ILE A 79 -0.40 12.49 -15.42
CA ILE A 79 -0.80 11.17 -14.87
C ILE A 79 -0.88 11.21 -13.34
N GLU A 80 0.12 11.79 -12.67
CA GLU A 80 0.15 11.94 -11.21
C GLU A 80 -1.06 12.73 -10.71
N ARG A 81 -1.35 13.89 -11.32
CA ARG A 81 -2.51 14.72 -10.96
C ARG A 81 -3.84 13.98 -11.15
N ILE A 82 -4.00 13.25 -12.26
CA ILE A 82 -5.22 12.46 -12.52
C ILE A 82 -5.40 11.38 -11.45
N ILE A 83 -4.33 10.69 -11.05
CA ILE A 83 -4.40 9.67 -10.00
C ILE A 83 -4.69 10.30 -8.63
N VAL A 84 -4.10 11.45 -8.31
CA VAL A 84 -4.36 12.15 -7.06
C VAL A 84 -5.82 12.61 -6.95
N GLU A 85 -6.38 13.16 -8.03
CA GLU A 85 -7.72 13.76 -8.02
C GLU A 85 -8.85 12.77 -8.26
N GLU A 86 -8.62 11.79 -9.14
CA GLU A 86 -9.67 10.88 -9.61
C GLU A 86 -9.35 9.41 -9.35
N GLY A 87 -8.15 9.09 -8.89
CA GLY A 87 -7.66 7.73 -8.75
C GLY A 87 -7.99 7.06 -7.44
N THR A 88 -8.04 5.73 -7.48
CA THR A 88 -7.98 4.91 -6.29
C THR A 88 -7.17 3.65 -6.53
N SER A 89 -6.18 3.45 -5.67
CA SER A 89 -5.48 2.17 -5.54
C SER A 89 -6.43 1.14 -4.93
N VAL A 90 -6.43 -0.09 -5.45
CA VAL A 90 -7.22 -1.18 -4.86
C VAL A 90 -6.69 -1.59 -3.48
N TYR A 91 -5.43 -1.29 -3.17
CA TYR A 91 -4.88 -1.39 -1.81
C TYR A 91 -5.54 -0.37 -0.88
N ASP A 92 -5.52 0.91 -1.23
CA ASP A 92 -6.14 1.97 -0.41
C ASP A 92 -7.65 1.72 -0.24
N THR A 93 -8.31 1.25 -1.30
CA THR A 93 -9.71 0.83 -1.26
C THR A 93 -9.90 -0.31 -0.26
N ALA A 94 -9.05 -1.34 -0.29
CA ALA A 94 -9.11 -2.45 0.66
C ALA A 94 -8.91 -1.99 2.11
N VAL A 95 -7.93 -1.14 2.40
CA VAL A 95 -7.71 -0.62 3.77
C VAL A 95 -8.90 0.25 4.22
N TRP A 96 -9.50 1.04 3.33
CA TRP A 96 -10.73 1.79 3.59
C TRP A 96 -11.92 0.86 3.91
N GLN A 97 -12.10 -0.20 3.13
CA GLN A 97 -13.13 -1.22 3.38
C GLN A 97 -12.96 -1.88 4.74
N ILE A 98 -11.73 -2.20 5.13
CA ILE A 98 -11.41 -2.79 6.44
C ILE A 98 -11.69 -1.79 7.57
N ALA A 99 -11.31 -0.52 7.39
CA ALA A 99 -11.60 0.54 8.36
C ALA A 99 -13.11 0.74 8.57
N LEU A 100 -13.89 0.76 7.48
CA LEU A 100 -15.35 0.82 7.58
C LEU A 100 -15.94 -0.44 8.24
N ALA A 101 -15.42 -1.62 7.93
CA ALA A 101 -15.86 -2.86 8.58
C ALA A 101 -15.56 -2.87 10.09
N ALA A 102 -14.39 -2.35 10.49
CA ALA A 102 -13.99 -2.18 11.89
C ALA A 102 -14.83 -1.14 12.64
N LEU A 103 -15.30 -0.09 11.95
CA LEU A 103 -16.28 0.85 12.51
C LEU A 103 -17.66 0.22 12.72
N GLY A 104 -17.99 -0.83 11.95
CA GLY A 104 -19.26 -1.52 12.00
C GLY A 104 -20.45 -0.64 11.59
N GLY A 105 -21.66 -1.15 11.79
CA GLY A 105 -22.90 -0.47 11.42
C GLY A 105 -23.28 -0.67 9.95
N GLU A 106 -24.58 -0.68 9.68
CA GLU A 106 -25.12 -1.07 8.37
C GLU A 106 -24.63 -0.17 7.22
N GLU A 107 -24.55 1.15 7.46
CA GLU A 107 -24.11 2.10 6.43
C GLU A 107 -22.64 1.89 6.03
N ASN A 108 -21.75 1.69 7.01
CA ASN A 108 -20.33 1.46 6.74
C ASN A 108 -20.11 0.14 6.02
N ILE A 109 -20.80 -0.93 6.44
CA ILE A 109 -20.70 -2.23 5.77
C ILE A 109 -21.24 -2.17 4.35
N ARG A 110 -22.35 -1.44 4.12
CA ARG A 110 -22.88 -1.21 2.78
C ARG A 110 -21.88 -0.45 1.91
N ALA A 111 -21.28 0.62 2.42
CA ALA A 111 -20.26 1.38 1.71
C ALA A 111 -19.01 0.54 1.40
N ALA A 112 -18.53 -0.25 2.36
CA ALA A 112 -17.41 -1.17 2.18
C ALA A 112 -17.70 -2.29 1.16
N SER A 113 -18.97 -2.62 0.91
CA SER A 113 -19.36 -3.65 -0.06
C SER A 113 -19.31 -3.16 -1.52
N VAL A 114 -19.41 -1.84 -1.76
CA VAL A 114 -19.48 -1.26 -3.12
C VAL A 114 -18.26 -1.67 -3.99
N PRO A 115 -17.01 -1.61 -3.48
CA PRO A 115 -15.87 -2.09 -4.27
C PRO A 115 -15.89 -3.59 -4.53
N ILE A 116 -16.26 -4.43 -3.55
CA ILE A 116 -16.37 -5.89 -3.73
C ILE A 116 -17.31 -6.23 -4.88
N GLU A 117 -18.52 -5.66 -4.89
CA GLU A 117 -19.51 -5.89 -5.95
C GLU A 117 -19.00 -5.43 -7.31
N THR A 118 -18.25 -4.33 -7.35
CA THR A 118 -17.68 -3.78 -8.58
C THR A 118 -16.55 -4.65 -9.12
N TYR A 119 -15.65 -5.10 -8.25
CA TYR A 119 -14.58 -6.04 -8.61
C TYR A 119 -15.13 -7.39 -9.06
N TRP A 120 -16.20 -7.86 -8.41
CA TRP A 120 -16.90 -9.07 -8.82
C TRP A 120 -17.61 -8.92 -10.16
N ARG A 121 -18.24 -7.77 -10.44
CA ARG A 121 -18.83 -7.49 -11.76
C ARG A 121 -17.76 -7.26 -12.84
N GLY A 122 -16.57 -6.84 -12.44
CA GLY A 122 -15.46 -6.51 -13.34
C GLY A 122 -15.70 -5.25 -14.18
N SER A 123 -16.55 -4.33 -13.71
CA SER A 123 -16.78 -3.04 -14.38
C SER A 123 -17.22 -1.93 -13.43
N LEU A 124 -16.77 -0.70 -13.72
CA LEU A 124 -17.09 0.53 -13.03
C LEU A 124 -17.48 1.63 -14.04
N ARG A 125 -18.80 1.82 -14.22
CA ARG A 125 -19.37 2.73 -15.24
C ARG A 125 -18.78 2.47 -16.63
N HIS A 126 -17.96 3.38 -17.16
CA HIS A 126 -17.37 3.29 -18.50
C HIS A 126 -16.09 2.44 -18.52
N LEU A 127 -15.55 2.09 -17.35
CA LEU A 127 -14.45 1.14 -17.25
C LEU A 127 -15.02 -0.26 -17.30
N HIS A 128 -14.97 -0.86 -18.49
CA HIS A 128 -15.30 -2.26 -18.72
C HIS A 128 -14.04 -3.11 -18.60
N ASN A 129 -14.20 -4.31 -18.06
CA ASN A 129 -13.13 -5.30 -17.95
C ASN A 129 -11.94 -4.85 -17.09
N ILE A 130 -12.22 -4.43 -15.85
CA ILE A 130 -11.18 -4.07 -14.87
C ILE A 130 -10.47 -5.31 -14.26
N ARG A 131 -10.63 -6.48 -14.88
CA ARG A 131 -10.03 -7.75 -14.48
C ARG A 131 -9.01 -8.16 -15.53
N ALA A 132 -7.77 -8.38 -15.10
CA ALA A 132 -6.68 -8.80 -15.95
C ALA A 132 -6.77 -10.30 -16.21
N GLY A 133 -6.78 -10.70 -17.49
CA GLY A 133 -6.72 -12.09 -17.90
C GLY A 133 -6.38 -12.22 -19.39
N ARG A 134 -6.49 -13.44 -19.92
CA ARG A 134 -6.31 -13.69 -21.35
C ARG A 134 -7.65 -13.73 -22.08
N GLY A 135 -7.69 -13.15 -23.28
CA GLY A 135 -8.89 -13.05 -24.11
C GLY A 135 -9.42 -11.62 -24.21
N GLY A 136 -10.47 -11.38 -25.00
CA GLY A 136 -11.17 -10.09 -25.02
C GLY A 136 -10.29 -8.86 -25.30
N GLY A 137 -9.17 -9.04 -26.02
CA GLY A 137 -8.18 -7.99 -26.29
C GLY A 137 -7.03 -7.89 -25.28
N GLN A 138 -7.14 -8.50 -24.11
CA GLN A 138 -6.08 -8.57 -23.10
C GLN A 138 -5.15 -9.78 -23.30
N THR A 139 -3.91 -9.65 -22.82
CA THR A 139 -2.82 -10.61 -23.06
C THR A 139 -2.12 -11.03 -21.76
N PHE A 140 -2.80 -11.00 -20.62
CA PHE A 140 -2.18 -11.33 -19.34
C PHE A 140 -2.11 -12.84 -19.12
N ILE A 141 -0.90 -13.36 -18.87
CA ILE A 141 -0.65 -14.79 -18.65
C ILE A 141 -0.10 -15.00 -17.24
N TYR A 142 -0.87 -15.76 -16.45
CA TYR A 142 -0.55 -16.06 -15.04
C TYR A 142 0.37 -17.29 -14.91
N ASP A 143 0.18 -18.28 -15.77
CA ASP A 143 0.94 -19.52 -15.81
C ASP A 143 1.38 -19.78 -17.26
N ARG A 144 2.70 -19.92 -17.48
CA ARG A 144 3.26 -20.16 -18.82
C ARG A 144 2.82 -21.50 -19.40
N ASP A 145 2.61 -22.50 -18.54
CA ASP A 145 2.22 -23.85 -18.95
C ASP A 145 0.70 -23.96 -19.15
N GLN A 146 -0.06 -23.02 -18.57
CA GLN A 146 -1.51 -22.94 -18.68
C GLN A 146 -1.97 -21.51 -18.99
N PRO A 147 -1.67 -20.99 -20.20
CA PRO A 147 -1.86 -19.58 -20.51
C PRO A 147 -3.34 -19.15 -20.56
N ASP A 148 -4.27 -20.10 -20.69
CA ASP A 148 -5.72 -19.87 -20.68
C ASP A 148 -6.39 -20.20 -19.33
N ALA A 149 -5.61 -20.45 -18.27
CA ALA A 149 -6.17 -20.74 -16.94
C ALA A 149 -6.99 -19.57 -16.38
N ILE A 150 -6.60 -18.34 -16.74
CA ILE A 150 -7.18 -17.10 -16.23
C ILE A 150 -7.81 -16.30 -17.38
N SER A 151 -9.12 -16.10 -17.28
CA SER A 151 -9.93 -15.45 -18.31
C SER A 151 -10.09 -13.96 -18.08
N SER A 152 -10.11 -13.16 -19.14
CA SER A 152 -10.60 -11.77 -19.09
C SER A 152 -12.09 -11.65 -19.43
N ASP A 153 -12.77 -12.76 -19.74
CA ASP A 153 -14.21 -12.78 -19.96
C ASP A 153 -14.94 -12.60 -18.61
N LEU A 154 -15.69 -11.51 -18.50
CA LEU A 154 -16.43 -11.18 -17.27
C LEU A 154 -17.53 -12.19 -16.95
N THR A 155 -17.97 -12.99 -17.93
CA THR A 155 -18.98 -14.04 -17.76
C THR A 155 -18.39 -15.36 -17.24
N ASP A 156 -17.07 -15.55 -17.30
CA ASP A 156 -16.37 -16.75 -16.82
C ASP A 156 -16.12 -16.65 -15.30
N LEU A 157 -17.21 -16.62 -14.53
CA LEU A 157 -17.19 -16.51 -13.07
C LEU A 157 -16.42 -17.69 -12.45
N GLY A 158 -15.59 -17.38 -11.47
CA GLY A 158 -14.64 -18.31 -10.88
C GLY A 158 -13.36 -18.46 -11.69
N ARG A 159 -13.25 -17.88 -12.91
CA ARG A 159 -12.09 -17.99 -13.80
C ARG A 159 -11.32 -16.70 -14.09
N ARG A 160 -11.74 -15.58 -13.56
CA ARG A 160 -11.11 -14.28 -13.85
C ARG A 160 -9.83 -14.03 -13.04
N GLY A 161 -9.00 -13.12 -13.52
CA GLY A 161 -7.72 -12.79 -12.86
C GLY A 161 -7.81 -11.60 -11.92
N PHE A 162 -6.70 -10.91 -11.72
CA PHE A 162 -6.58 -9.81 -10.77
C PHE A 162 -7.36 -8.57 -11.18
N VAL A 163 -7.67 -7.70 -10.23
CA VAL A 163 -8.12 -6.33 -10.50
C VAL A 163 -6.90 -5.47 -10.83
N PHE A 164 -7.03 -4.52 -11.75
CA PHE A 164 -5.96 -3.55 -12.02
C PHE A 164 -5.69 -2.65 -10.80
N ARG A 165 -4.42 -2.32 -10.57
CA ARG A 165 -3.89 -1.71 -9.35
C ARG A 165 -4.55 -0.38 -9.01
N ILE A 166 -4.60 0.56 -9.95
CA ILE A 166 -5.23 1.86 -9.75
C ILE A 166 -6.33 2.03 -10.80
N ILE A 167 -7.52 2.43 -10.37
CA ILE A 167 -8.64 2.71 -11.26
C ILE A 167 -9.15 4.13 -11.06
N ASN A 168 -9.74 4.72 -12.09
CA ASN A 168 -10.46 5.97 -11.94
C ASN A 168 -11.71 5.73 -11.09
N ALA A 169 -11.76 6.31 -9.89
CA ALA A 169 -12.84 6.15 -8.93
C ALA A 169 -14.18 6.65 -9.48
N HIS A 170 -14.18 7.58 -10.44
CA HIS A 170 -15.40 8.05 -11.11
C HIS A 170 -15.87 7.14 -12.25
N GLY A 171 -15.12 6.09 -12.58
CA GLY A 171 -15.43 5.14 -13.64
C GLY A 171 -15.32 5.73 -15.04
N LYS A 172 -14.35 6.64 -15.25
CA LYS A 172 -14.07 7.26 -16.54
C LYS A 172 -12.77 6.74 -17.14
N TYR A 173 -12.77 6.54 -18.46
CA TYR A 173 -11.55 6.26 -19.22
C TYR A 173 -10.86 7.55 -19.68
N LEU A 174 -11.61 8.44 -20.33
CA LEU A 174 -11.13 9.77 -20.71
C LEU A 174 -11.14 10.71 -19.50
N ALA A 175 -10.09 11.51 -19.38
CA ALA A 175 -9.90 12.44 -18.28
C ALA A 175 -9.60 13.86 -18.78
N ALA A 176 -9.50 14.80 -17.84
CA ALA A 176 -8.91 16.12 -18.06
C ALA A 176 -7.71 16.25 -17.14
N ASP A 177 -6.70 17.02 -17.52
CA ASP A 177 -5.66 17.42 -16.57
C ASP A 177 -6.29 18.27 -15.46
N PRO A 178 -6.24 17.86 -14.17
CA PRO A 178 -6.84 18.62 -13.09
C PRO A 178 -6.25 20.02 -12.85
N LEU A 179 -5.07 20.30 -13.42
CA LEU A 179 -4.39 21.60 -13.30
C LEU A 179 -4.99 22.66 -14.23
N ASP A 180 -5.15 22.37 -15.51
CA ASP A 180 -5.54 23.36 -16.54
C ASP A 180 -6.81 22.97 -17.33
N GLY A 181 -7.37 21.80 -17.07
CA GLY A 181 -8.62 21.32 -17.67
C GLY A 181 -8.48 20.83 -19.11
N LYS A 182 -7.27 20.73 -19.68
CA LYS A 182 -7.13 20.22 -21.05
C LYS A 182 -7.48 18.73 -21.12
N HIS A 183 -8.00 18.31 -22.26
CA HIS A 183 -8.33 16.92 -22.57
C HIS A 183 -7.36 16.26 -23.53
N ARG A 184 -6.37 17.02 -24.03
CA ARG A 184 -5.43 16.55 -25.05
C ARG A 184 -4.02 17.03 -24.74
N PHE A 185 -3.06 16.14 -24.95
CA PHE A 185 -1.64 16.44 -24.90
C PHE A 185 -0.91 15.58 -25.93
N SER A 186 -0.17 16.20 -26.86
CA SER A 186 0.45 15.50 -28.00
C SER A 186 1.47 14.44 -27.58
N GLY A 187 2.10 14.59 -26.42
CA GLY A 187 3.04 13.63 -25.84
C GLY A 187 2.39 12.54 -24.99
N PHE A 188 1.06 12.53 -24.83
CA PHE A 188 0.42 11.57 -23.94
C PHE A 188 0.55 10.13 -24.48
N PRO A 189 0.74 9.11 -23.61
CA PRO A 189 1.00 7.75 -24.05
C PRO A 189 -0.15 7.20 -24.90
N ASN A 190 0.17 6.36 -25.89
CA ASN A 190 -0.75 5.67 -26.79
C ASN A 190 -1.62 6.57 -27.70
N TRP A 191 -2.24 7.64 -27.18
CA TRP A 191 -3.17 8.53 -27.87
C TRP A 191 -3.05 9.96 -27.31
N PRO A 192 -3.27 11.01 -28.12
CA PRO A 192 -3.15 12.39 -27.65
C PRO A 192 -4.29 12.82 -26.71
N ASP A 193 -5.40 12.07 -26.65
CA ASP A 193 -6.45 12.34 -25.68
C ASP A 193 -5.98 11.85 -24.31
N ILE A 194 -6.14 12.68 -23.29
CA ILE A 194 -5.77 12.33 -21.92
C ILE A 194 -6.73 11.26 -21.39
N HIS A 195 -6.17 10.15 -20.97
CA HIS A 195 -6.92 8.98 -20.50
C HIS A 195 -6.23 8.30 -19.32
N TRP A 196 -6.90 7.31 -18.75
CA TRP A 196 -6.38 6.52 -17.66
C TRP A 196 -5.28 5.55 -18.12
N GLU A 197 -4.11 5.59 -17.47
CA GLU A 197 -2.90 4.88 -17.92
C GLU A 197 -2.44 3.73 -17.01
N ASP A 198 -2.88 3.66 -15.75
CA ASP A 198 -2.42 2.59 -14.85
C ASP A 198 -3.26 1.31 -14.99
N TRP A 199 -2.83 0.43 -15.89
CA TRP A 199 -3.43 -0.88 -16.16
C TRP A 199 -2.54 -2.04 -15.71
N LYS A 200 -2.07 -2.01 -14.46
CA LYS A 200 -1.16 -3.03 -13.92
C LYS A 200 -1.84 -3.98 -12.92
N PRO A 201 -1.97 -5.29 -13.19
CA PRO A 201 -2.49 -6.26 -12.22
C PRO A 201 -1.40 -6.71 -11.23
N ILE A 202 -1.09 -5.87 -10.24
CA ILE A 202 -0.04 -6.17 -9.26
C ILE A 202 -0.57 -7.08 -8.13
N ALA A 203 0.23 -8.07 -7.77
CA ALA A 203 -0.16 -9.14 -6.86
C ALA A 203 -0.42 -8.66 -5.43
N GLY A 204 0.40 -7.73 -4.90
CA GLY A 204 0.29 -7.27 -3.50
C GLY A 204 -1.04 -6.60 -3.19
N GLU A 205 -1.45 -5.66 -4.03
CA GLU A 205 -2.70 -4.92 -3.91
C GLU A 205 -3.91 -5.84 -4.09
N ASN A 206 -3.79 -6.88 -4.92
CA ASN A 206 -4.82 -7.92 -5.05
C ASN A 206 -4.92 -8.84 -3.84
N ALA A 207 -3.83 -9.08 -3.11
CA ALA A 207 -3.91 -9.77 -1.82
C ALA A 207 -4.73 -8.94 -0.82
N TRP A 208 -4.61 -7.62 -0.85
CA TRP A 208 -5.42 -6.74 0.00
C TRP A 208 -6.90 -6.72 -0.37
N VAL A 209 -7.27 -6.85 -1.65
CA VAL A 209 -8.67 -7.07 -2.06
C VAL A 209 -9.22 -8.34 -1.40
N VAL A 210 -8.44 -9.43 -1.35
CA VAL A 210 -8.82 -10.67 -0.65
C VAL A 210 -8.96 -10.45 0.85
N ILE A 211 -8.00 -9.77 1.49
CA ILE A 211 -8.05 -9.46 2.93
C ILE A 211 -9.31 -8.65 3.27
N ALA A 212 -9.61 -7.60 2.52
CA ALA A 212 -10.80 -6.78 2.72
C ALA A 212 -12.10 -7.58 2.52
N ALA A 213 -12.16 -8.40 1.48
CA ALA A 213 -13.30 -9.30 1.25
C ALA A 213 -13.51 -10.26 2.43
N MET A 214 -12.45 -10.83 2.99
CA MET A 214 -12.53 -11.71 4.16
C MET A 214 -12.98 -10.98 5.43
N GLN A 215 -12.53 -9.73 5.65
CA GLN A 215 -12.99 -8.94 6.79
C GLN A 215 -14.49 -8.60 6.69
N ILE A 216 -14.97 -8.23 5.50
CA ILE A 216 -16.40 -7.96 5.26
C ILE A 216 -17.22 -9.25 5.38
N TYR A 217 -16.76 -10.36 4.78
CA TYR A 217 -17.41 -11.66 4.89
C TYR A 217 -17.55 -12.07 6.37
N HIS A 218 -16.46 -11.96 7.13
CA HIS A 218 -16.47 -12.28 8.55
C HIS A 218 -17.48 -11.42 9.32
N HIS A 219 -17.49 -10.11 9.08
CA HIS A 219 -18.46 -9.22 9.72
C HIS A 219 -19.92 -9.62 9.43
N LYS A 220 -20.22 -9.98 8.18
CA LYS A 220 -21.59 -10.26 7.72
C LYS A 220 -22.10 -11.63 8.17
N TYR A 221 -21.23 -12.63 8.16
CA TYR A 221 -21.66 -14.03 8.23
C TYR A 221 -21.13 -14.79 9.45
N PHE A 222 -20.14 -14.28 10.18
CA PHE A 222 -19.67 -14.94 11.39
C PHE A 222 -20.64 -14.70 12.56
N ASP A 223 -21.07 -15.80 13.16
CA ASP A 223 -21.92 -15.78 14.34
C ASP A 223 -21.06 -15.96 15.60
N TYR A 224 -20.85 -14.87 16.32
CA TYR A 224 -20.00 -14.83 17.51
C TYR A 224 -20.53 -15.67 18.68
N GLU A 225 -21.82 -16.01 18.71
CA GLU A 225 -22.39 -16.84 19.78
C GLU A 225 -22.05 -18.32 19.54
N THR A 226 -22.09 -18.76 18.28
CA THR A 226 -21.82 -20.15 17.90
C THR A 226 -20.37 -20.40 17.50
N GLY A 227 -19.62 -19.35 17.17
CA GLY A 227 -18.28 -19.44 16.60
C GLY A 227 -18.27 -20.02 15.17
N GLN A 228 -19.40 -19.95 14.46
CA GLN A 228 -19.57 -20.55 13.13
C GLN A 228 -20.02 -19.52 12.10
N TYR A 229 -19.73 -19.78 10.83
CA TYR A 229 -20.24 -18.98 9.72
C TYR A 229 -21.65 -19.42 9.36
N ARG A 230 -22.56 -18.46 9.22
CA ARG A 230 -23.92 -18.70 8.71
C ARG A 230 -23.82 -19.15 7.26
N HIS A 231 -24.49 -20.25 6.94
CA HIS A 231 -24.53 -20.79 5.58
C HIS A 231 -25.38 -19.88 4.67
N ALA A 232 -24.71 -19.02 3.89
CA ALA A 232 -25.26 -18.42 2.68
C ALA A 232 -24.69 -19.16 1.46
N ALA A 233 -25.49 -19.36 0.42
CA ALA A 233 -24.98 -19.86 -0.86
C ALA A 233 -23.95 -18.85 -1.39
N GLU A 234 -22.66 -19.25 -1.40
CA GLU A 234 -21.46 -18.52 -1.81
C GLU A 234 -21.60 -17.00 -1.96
N PRO A 235 -21.48 -16.22 -0.87
CA PRO A 235 -21.60 -14.78 -0.95
C PRO A 235 -20.44 -14.15 -1.75
N VAL A 236 -20.72 -12.99 -2.34
CA VAL A 236 -19.85 -12.32 -3.32
C VAL A 236 -18.45 -12.05 -2.79
N GLU A 237 -18.30 -11.75 -1.49
CA GLU A 237 -17.00 -11.54 -0.85
C GLU A 237 -16.14 -12.81 -0.91
N LEU A 238 -16.73 -13.95 -0.55
CA LEU A 238 -16.02 -15.22 -0.55
C LEU A 238 -15.72 -15.70 -1.97
N ALA A 239 -16.68 -15.56 -2.89
CA ALA A 239 -16.48 -15.91 -4.29
C ALA A 239 -15.36 -15.09 -4.95
N LEU A 240 -15.35 -13.77 -4.73
CA LEU A 240 -14.30 -12.87 -5.22
C LEU A 240 -12.93 -13.25 -4.65
N ALA A 241 -12.86 -13.48 -3.34
CA ALA A 241 -11.63 -13.82 -2.64
C ALA A 241 -11.03 -15.14 -3.15
N LYS A 242 -11.85 -16.19 -3.27
CA LYS A 242 -11.43 -17.49 -3.84
C LYS A 242 -10.91 -17.35 -5.26
N GLU A 243 -11.61 -16.59 -6.12
CA GLU A 243 -11.24 -16.40 -7.53
C GLU A 243 -9.88 -15.69 -7.67
N ILE A 244 -9.66 -14.60 -6.93
CA ILE A 244 -8.39 -13.86 -6.94
C ILE A 244 -7.26 -14.69 -6.32
N ALA A 245 -7.52 -15.41 -5.23
CA ALA A 245 -6.54 -16.30 -4.59
C ALA A 245 -6.07 -17.43 -5.52
N ARG A 246 -6.99 -18.02 -6.30
CA ARG A 246 -6.61 -19.02 -7.30
C ARG A 246 -5.73 -18.42 -8.40
N ALA A 247 -6.02 -17.20 -8.87
CA ALA A 247 -5.12 -16.53 -9.83
C ALA A 247 -3.71 -16.32 -9.24
N ALA A 248 -3.58 -16.00 -7.95
CA ALA A 248 -2.28 -15.89 -7.29
C ALA A 248 -1.56 -17.23 -7.14
N ILE A 249 -2.29 -18.32 -6.93
CA ILE A 249 -1.71 -19.68 -6.91
C ILE A 249 -1.09 -20.02 -8.27
N HIS A 250 -1.72 -19.64 -9.39
CA HIS A 250 -1.12 -19.79 -10.72
C HIS A 250 0.16 -18.96 -10.92
N LEU A 251 0.31 -17.85 -10.18
CA LEU A 251 1.52 -17.03 -10.18
C LEU A 251 2.60 -17.52 -9.20
N GLN A 252 2.35 -18.60 -8.44
CA GLN A 252 3.40 -19.14 -7.57
C GLN A 252 4.55 -19.71 -8.40
N ALA A 253 5.74 -19.16 -8.21
CA ALA A 253 6.97 -19.64 -8.80
C ALA A 253 7.49 -20.91 -8.10
N ASN A 254 8.49 -21.54 -8.71
CA ASN A 254 9.14 -22.75 -8.19
C ASN A 254 9.81 -22.58 -6.81
N ASN A 255 10.23 -21.36 -6.44
CA ASN A 255 10.73 -21.05 -5.10
C ASN A 255 9.61 -20.89 -4.06
N GLY A 256 8.34 -20.93 -4.48
CA GLY A 256 7.15 -20.89 -3.65
C GLY A 256 6.51 -19.50 -3.48
N ALA A 257 7.18 -18.44 -3.93
CA ALA A 257 6.63 -17.09 -3.86
C ALA A 257 5.61 -16.83 -4.97
N VAL A 258 4.66 -15.94 -4.75
CA VAL A 258 3.80 -15.35 -5.78
C VAL A 258 4.61 -14.27 -6.52
N ARG A 259 4.70 -14.37 -7.84
CA ARG A 259 5.31 -13.36 -8.72
C ARG A 259 4.60 -12.01 -8.61
N MET A 260 5.30 -10.91 -8.88
CA MET A 260 4.77 -9.56 -8.69
C MET A 260 3.57 -9.26 -9.60
N ALA A 261 3.56 -9.78 -10.83
CA ALA A 261 2.44 -9.64 -11.76
C ALA A 261 2.45 -10.76 -12.83
N PRO A 262 1.35 -10.99 -13.58
CA PRO A 262 1.36 -11.84 -14.76
C PRO A 262 2.21 -11.26 -15.90
N ILE A 263 2.65 -12.14 -16.81
CA ILE A 263 3.22 -11.75 -18.11
C ILE A 263 2.17 -10.86 -18.81
N GLY A 264 2.62 -9.83 -19.50
CA GLY A 264 1.76 -8.74 -19.97
C GLY A 264 1.95 -7.46 -19.13
N THR A 265 2.57 -7.56 -17.95
CA THR A 265 2.84 -6.42 -17.06
C THR A 265 4.33 -6.09 -17.04
N TYR A 266 4.69 -4.87 -17.45
CA TYR A 266 6.07 -4.41 -17.52
C TYR A 266 6.25 -3.07 -16.82
N PHE A 267 7.51 -2.74 -16.54
CA PHE A 267 7.96 -1.42 -16.15
C PHE A 267 9.21 -1.04 -16.92
N PHE A 268 9.45 0.26 -17.03
CA PHE A 268 10.74 0.77 -17.49
C PHE A 268 11.75 0.53 -16.38
N SER A 269 12.87 -0.15 -16.66
CA SER A 269 13.91 -0.33 -15.64
C SER A 269 14.30 1.05 -15.09
N LEU A 270 14.21 1.17 -13.77
CA LEU A 270 14.50 2.40 -13.03
C LEU A 270 15.93 2.41 -12.51
N ASP A 271 16.71 1.37 -12.81
CA ASP A 271 18.10 1.23 -12.36
C ASP A 271 18.98 2.38 -12.91
N GLU A 272 18.47 3.07 -13.93
CA GLU A 272 19.06 4.26 -14.55
C GLU A 272 18.57 5.59 -13.98
N ILE A 273 17.48 5.63 -13.18
CA ILE A 273 17.04 6.89 -12.57
C ILE A 273 18.03 7.24 -11.46
N SER A 274 19.03 8.03 -11.85
CA SER A 274 20.01 8.58 -10.95
C SER A 274 19.29 9.26 -9.78
N GLY A 275 19.63 8.88 -8.55
CA GLY A 275 19.07 9.53 -7.37
C GLY A 275 19.10 11.05 -7.53
N GLY A 276 17.98 11.72 -7.29
CA GLY A 276 17.82 13.13 -7.63
C GLY A 276 16.61 13.76 -6.97
N THR A 277 16.40 15.04 -7.23
CA THR A 277 15.19 15.75 -6.82
C THR A 277 13.97 15.19 -7.53
N ALA A 278 12.78 15.37 -6.93
CA ALA A 278 11.54 14.91 -7.54
C ALA A 278 11.25 15.53 -8.93
N ARG A 279 11.87 16.68 -9.22
CA ARG A 279 11.78 17.36 -10.52
C ARG A 279 12.67 16.70 -11.57
N GLU A 280 13.88 16.33 -11.21
CA GLU A 280 14.83 15.65 -12.12
C GLU A 280 14.29 14.27 -12.51
N VAL A 281 13.79 13.51 -11.54
CA VAL A 281 13.16 12.21 -11.81
C VAL A 281 11.94 12.35 -12.72
N ALA A 282 11.09 13.36 -12.49
CA ALA A 282 9.93 13.60 -13.34
C ALA A 282 10.32 13.94 -14.79
N ALA A 283 11.39 14.72 -14.97
CA ALA A 283 11.91 15.06 -16.29
C ALA A 283 12.45 13.83 -17.04
N GLU A 284 13.17 12.94 -16.34
CA GLU A 284 13.65 11.68 -16.93
C GLU A 284 12.50 10.74 -17.31
N LEU A 285 11.47 10.65 -16.46
CA LEU A 285 10.27 9.87 -16.77
C LEU A 285 9.51 10.44 -17.97
N ASP A 286 9.43 11.76 -18.10
CA ASP A 286 8.84 12.42 -19.28
C ASP A 286 9.64 12.12 -20.55
N GLU A 287 10.97 12.17 -20.49
CA GLU A 287 11.85 11.80 -21.61
C GLU A 287 11.64 10.34 -22.03
N LYS A 288 11.63 9.42 -21.06
CA LYS A 288 11.37 7.99 -21.30
C LYS A 288 9.99 7.73 -21.88
N ALA A 289 8.95 8.43 -21.39
CA ALA A 289 7.60 8.34 -21.93
C ALA A 289 7.56 8.79 -23.41
N MET A 290 8.22 9.89 -23.75
CA MET A 290 8.30 10.38 -25.13
C MET A 290 9.09 9.43 -26.05
N ALA A 291 10.23 8.90 -25.59
CA ALA A 291 11.03 7.94 -26.36
C ALA A 291 10.28 6.62 -26.63
N SER A 292 9.48 6.16 -25.65
CA SER A 292 8.66 4.96 -25.80
C SER A 292 7.61 5.12 -26.91
N LYS A 293 7.04 6.32 -27.07
CA LYS A 293 6.07 6.63 -28.13
C LYS A 293 6.70 6.55 -29.51
N GLU A 294 7.86 7.18 -29.72
CA GLU A 294 8.56 7.13 -31.01
C GLU A 294 8.96 5.71 -31.39
N SER A 295 9.41 4.93 -30.39
CA SER A 295 9.76 3.53 -30.55
C SER A 295 8.54 2.68 -30.90
N TYR A 296 7.41 2.89 -30.21
CA TYR A 296 6.15 2.23 -30.51
C TYR A 296 5.64 2.56 -31.91
N GLU A 297 5.60 3.84 -32.29
CA GLU A 297 5.19 4.27 -33.64
C GLU A 297 6.10 3.70 -34.73
N ARG A 298 7.40 3.56 -34.45
CA ARG A 298 8.36 2.90 -35.34
C ARG A 298 8.09 1.41 -35.46
N LEU A 299 7.93 0.69 -34.35
CA LEU A 299 7.62 -0.74 -34.32
C LEU A 299 6.30 -1.04 -35.05
N VAL A 300 5.26 -0.25 -34.83
CA VAL A 300 3.97 -0.38 -35.54
C VAL A 300 4.15 -0.18 -37.05
N ARG A 301 4.98 0.77 -37.48
CA ARG A 301 5.29 1.00 -38.91
C ARG A 301 6.11 -0.13 -39.52
N GLU A 302 7.06 -0.69 -38.79
CA GLU A 302 8.03 -1.66 -39.31
C GLU A 302 7.49 -3.10 -39.32
N TRP A 303 6.67 -3.50 -38.34
CA TRP A 303 6.34 -4.92 -38.11
C TRP A 303 4.92 -5.33 -38.50
N GLY A 304 4.06 -4.39 -38.90
CA GLY A 304 2.64 -4.69 -39.13
C GLY A 304 1.92 -5.10 -37.83
N GLU A 305 0.61 -5.33 -37.90
CA GLU A 305 -0.26 -5.54 -36.71
C GLU A 305 0.02 -6.84 -35.92
N GLU A 306 0.97 -7.69 -36.34
CA GLU A 306 1.25 -8.97 -35.65
C GLU A 306 2.14 -8.80 -34.41
N ARG A 307 1.41 -8.63 -33.31
CA ARG A 307 1.77 -8.79 -31.90
C ARG A 307 2.94 -9.75 -31.63
N THR A 308 4.12 -9.17 -31.40
CA THR A 308 4.98 -9.64 -30.32
C THR A 308 5.52 -8.39 -29.62
N ILE A 309 5.03 -8.10 -28.41
CA ILE A 309 5.73 -7.16 -27.51
C ILE A 309 7.00 -7.91 -27.09
N LEU A 310 7.99 -7.92 -27.98
CA LEU A 310 9.34 -8.33 -27.65
C LEU A 310 9.85 -7.34 -26.60
N GLN A 311 10.47 -7.88 -25.55
CA GLN A 311 11.22 -7.10 -24.56
C GLN A 311 12.06 -6.07 -25.32
N SER A 312 11.73 -4.79 -25.18
CA SER A 312 12.74 -3.79 -25.49
C SER A 312 13.83 -3.91 -24.42
N GLU A 313 15.07 -3.55 -24.76
CA GLU A 313 16.20 -3.54 -23.81
C GLU A 313 15.92 -2.71 -22.55
N HIS A 314 14.86 -1.89 -22.56
CA HIS A 314 14.48 -0.98 -21.48
C HIS A 314 13.25 -1.43 -20.67
N THR A 315 12.66 -2.60 -20.97
CA THR A 315 11.48 -3.11 -20.26
C THR A 315 11.78 -4.39 -19.48
N THR A 316 11.52 -4.35 -18.18
CA THR A 316 11.58 -5.52 -17.31
C THR A 316 10.16 -6.02 -17.05
N TRP A 317 9.95 -7.34 -17.16
CA TRP A 317 8.66 -7.92 -16.80
C TRP A 317 8.56 -8.04 -15.29
N TYR A 318 7.46 -7.52 -14.73
CA TYR A 318 7.11 -7.81 -13.34
C TYR A 318 6.86 -9.32 -13.09
N TYR A 319 6.70 -10.12 -14.14
CA TYR A 319 6.65 -11.57 -14.01
C TYR A 319 7.96 -12.16 -13.48
N ASP A 320 9.10 -11.57 -13.82
CA ASP A 320 10.43 -12.00 -13.40
C ASP A 320 10.88 -11.31 -12.10
N GLU A 321 9.93 -10.66 -11.43
CA GLU A 321 10.06 -9.99 -10.13
C GLU A 321 9.23 -10.70 -9.06
N ILE A 322 9.76 -10.77 -7.86
CA ILE A 322 9.03 -11.14 -6.65
C ILE A 322 9.24 -10.04 -5.62
N SER A 323 8.14 -9.54 -5.03
CA SER A 323 8.19 -8.65 -3.86
C SER A 323 7.93 -9.45 -2.58
N THR A 324 8.80 -9.29 -1.59
CA THR A 324 8.63 -9.87 -0.25
C THR A 324 7.39 -9.30 0.44
N GLU A 325 7.13 -8.01 0.26
CA GLU A 325 5.95 -7.32 0.76
C GLU A 325 4.65 -7.95 0.22
N ASN A 326 4.60 -8.18 -1.10
CA ASN A 326 3.46 -8.82 -1.77
C ASN A 326 3.23 -10.23 -1.23
N ASN A 327 4.31 -10.98 -1.02
CA ASN A 327 4.24 -12.35 -0.50
C ASN A 327 3.79 -12.39 0.95
N LEU A 328 4.21 -11.43 1.78
CA LEU A 328 3.67 -11.25 3.12
C LEU A 328 2.15 -10.96 3.06
N SER A 329 1.69 -10.10 2.15
CA SER A 329 0.25 -9.84 1.96
C SER A 329 -0.52 -11.09 1.52
N TRP A 330 0.04 -11.88 0.59
CA TRP A 330 -0.55 -13.15 0.16
C TRP A 330 -0.56 -14.21 1.26
N PHE A 331 0.48 -14.28 2.10
CA PHE A 331 0.48 -15.15 3.27
C PHE A 331 -0.71 -14.85 4.17
N THR A 332 -0.98 -13.57 4.47
CA THR A 332 -2.17 -13.16 5.22
C THR A 332 -3.46 -13.52 4.49
N ALA A 333 -3.57 -13.20 3.20
CA ALA A 333 -4.78 -13.49 2.42
C ALA A 333 -5.13 -14.99 2.44
N PHE A 334 -4.15 -15.86 2.19
CA PHE A 334 -4.32 -17.32 2.26
C PHE A 334 -4.62 -17.81 3.68
N LYS A 335 -4.02 -17.20 4.70
CA LYS A 335 -4.32 -17.52 6.10
C LYS A 335 -5.79 -17.26 6.43
N LEU A 336 -6.30 -16.07 6.10
CA LEU A 336 -7.69 -15.70 6.36
C LEU A 336 -8.66 -16.61 5.58
N LEU A 337 -8.34 -16.91 4.32
CA LEU A 337 -9.13 -17.87 3.53
C LEU A 337 -9.12 -19.27 4.14
N TYR A 338 -7.97 -19.76 4.60
CA TYR A 338 -7.86 -21.05 5.27
C TYR A 338 -8.65 -21.09 6.58
N GLU A 339 -8.57 -20.04 7.40
CA GLU A 339 -9.37 -19.91 8.64
C GLU A 339 -10.88 -19.93 8.37
N VAL A 340 -11.33 -19.44 7.22
CA VAL A 340 -12.75 -19.41 6.82
C VAL A 340 -13.21 -20.73 6.18
N THR A 341 -12.38 -21.32 5.32
CA THR A 341 -12.79 -22.40 4.40
C THR A 341 -12.24 -23.77 4.75
N GLU A 342 -11.17 -23.82 5.56
CA GLU A 342 -10.36 -25.01 5.84
C GLU A 342 -9.78 -25.69 4.59
N ASP A 343 -9.75 -24.99 3.44
CA ASP A 343 -9.26 -25.56 2.19
C ASP A 343 -7.73 -25.78 2.25
N PRO A 344 -7.25 -27.04 2.12
CA PRO A 344 -5.83 -27.35 2.23
C PRO A 344 -4.96 -26.67 1.16
N GLU A 345 -5.52 -26.23 0.03
CA GLU A 345 -4.78 -25.54 -1.02
C GLU A 345 -4.18 -24.21 -0.50
N TYR A 346 -4.95 -23.45 0.28
CA TYR A 346 -4.46 -22.19 0.87
C TYR A 346 -3.36 -22.43 1.91
N ARG A 347 -3.47 -23.52 2.67
CA ARG A 347 -2.40 -23.93 3.59
C ARG A 347 -1.12 -24.30 2.83
N LEU A 348 -1.25 -25.03 1.72
CA LEU A 348 -0.10 -25.37 0.87
C LEU A 348 0.53 -24.11 0.26
N ALA A 349 -0.27 -23.16 -0.19
CA ALA A 349 0.20 -21.88 -0.73
C ALA A 349 0.98 -21.07 0.32
N MET A 350 0.49 -21.01 1.57
CA MET A 350 1.23 -20.39 2.69
C MET A 350 2.58 -21.05 2.93
N LEU A 351 2.64 -22.38 3.03
CA LEU A 351 3.89 -23.12 3.27
C LEU A 351 4.95 -22.89 2.18
N ARG A 352 4.50 -22.69 0.93
CA ARG A 352 5.36 -22.31 -0.19
C ARG A 352 5.91 -20.89 -0.02
N ILE A 353 5.09 -19.94 0.42
CA ILE A 353 5.54 -18.57 0.73
C ILE A 353 6.53 -18.59 1.90
N GLU A 354 6.30 -19.35 2.97
CA GLU A 354 7.23 -19.45 4.10
C GLU A 354 8.63 -19.93 3.66
N ARG A 355 8.68 -20.89 2.72
CA ARG A 355 9.95 -21.34 2.12
C ARG A 355 10.67 -20.20 1.41
N TYR A 356 9.94 -19.43 0.60
CA TYR A 356 10.50 -18.26 -0.07
C TYR A 356 11.00 -17.22 0.94
N LEU A 357 10.21 -16.86 1.95
CA LEU A 357 10.58 -15.87 2.97
C LEU A 357 11.88 -16.25 3.70
N LYS A 358 12.05 -17.54 4.02
CA LYS A 358 13.32 -18.06 4.56
C LYS A 358 14.50 -17.90 3.60
N SER A 359 14.27 -17.99 2.29
CA SER A 359 15.32 -17.85 1.27
C SER A 359 15.77 -16.42 1.02
N VAL A 360 14.94 -15.43 1.38
CA VAL A 360 15.25 -13.99 1.24
C VAL A 360 15.60 -13.32 2.57
N TRP A 361 15.94 -14.12 3.58
CA TRP A 361 16.46 -13.63 4.85
C TRP A 361 17.95 -13.32 4.75
N ASN A 362 18.35 -12.09 5.08
CA ASN A 362 19.74 -11.71 5.25
C ASN A 362 20.17 -11.96 6.71
N ALA A 363 20.89 -13.06 6.93
CA ALA A 363 21.31 -13.46 8.26
C ALA A 363 22.34 -12.51 8.90
N ASP A 364 23.18 -11.85 8.09
CA ASP A 364 24.29 -11.01 8.56
C ASP A 364 23.80 -9.65 9.07
N GLU A 365 22.83 -9.05 8.38
CA GLU A 365 22.27 -7.73 8.73
C GLU A 365 20.89 -7.81 9.42
N HIS A 366 20.35 -9.02 9.57
CA HIS A 366 19.08 -9.31 10.24
C HIS A 366 17.85 -8.59 9.65
N TYR A 367 17.68 -8.65 8.33
CA TYR A 367 16.47 -8.16 7.66
C TYR A 367 16.10 -9.02 6.45
N PHE A 368 14.90 -8.87 5.93
CA PHE A 368 14.48 -9.50 4.67
C PHE A 368 14.82 -8.61 3.48
N TYR A 369 15.40 -9.17 2.44
CA TYR A 369 15.53 -8.49 1.15
C TYR A 369 14.16 -8.02 0.63
N GLN A 370 14.14 -6.92 -0.13
CA GLN A 370 12.90 -6.36 -0.69
C GLN A 370 12.14 -7.40 -1.52
N GLY A 371 12.87 -8.30 -2.17
CA GLY A 371 12.30 -9.21 -3.15
C GLY A 371 13.34 -10.17 -3.72
N ALA A 372 13.06 -10.69 -4.91
CA ALA A 372 13.98 -11.46 -5.71
C ALA A 372 13.76 -11.24 -7.21
N HIS A 373 14.84 -11.24 -7.98
CA HIS A 373 14.83 -11.19 -9.45
C HIS A 373 15.08 -12.57 -10.03
N PHE A 374 14.49 -12.87 -11.19
CA PHE A 374 14.80 -14.08 -11.94
C PHE A 374 15.92 -13.81 -12.97
N THR A 375 17.14 -14.24 -12.64
CA THR A 375 18.34 -14.02 -13.47
C THR A 375 19.06 -15.34 -13.67
N ASP A 376 19.53 -15.60 -14.90
CA ASP A 376 20.28 -16.81 -15.27
C ASP A 376 19.57 -18.13 -14.91
N GLY A 377 18.24 -18.14 -14.91
CA GLY A 377 17.42 -19.32 -14.64
C GLY A 377 17.14 -19.60 -13.17
N PHE A 378 17.53 -18.71 -12.26
CA PHE A 378 17.27 -18.84 -10.82
C PHE A 378 16.82 -17.53 -10.18
N TRP A 379 16.17 -17.66 -9.02
CA TRP A 379 15.74 -16.52 -8.21
C TRP A 379 16.87 -16.05 -7.30
N GLN A 380 17.25 -14.79 -7.43
CA GLN A 380 18.29 -14.14 -6.63
C GLN A 380 17.65 -13.08 -5.74
N PRO A 381 17.91 -13.07 -4.42
CA PRO A 381 17.42 -12.00 -3.56
C PRO A 381 17.86 -10.62 -4.04
N ASN A 382 16.94 -9.64 -4.02
CA ASN A 382 17.23 -8.25 -4.37
C ASN A 382 17.85 -7.53 -3.17
N SER A 383 19.16 -7.28 -3.24
CA SER A 383 19.91 -6.53 -2.22
C SER A 383 20.05 -5.03 -2.48
N GLU A 384 19.53 -4.51 -3.59
CA GLU A 384 19.77 -3.14 -4.03
C GLU A 384 19.07 -2.10 -3.16
N HIS A 385 17.87 -2.44 -2.69
CA HIS A 385 17.06 -1.53 -1.89
C HIS A 385 16.57 -2.17 -0.60
N PHE A 386 16.53 -1.35 0.45
CA PHE A 386 15.86 -1.68 1.70
C PHE A 386 14.41 -1.22 1.62
N ALA A 387 13.48 -2.10 1.98
CA ALA A 387 12.05 -1.80 2.07
C ALA A 387 11.60 -1.94 3.53
N THR A 388 11.17 -0.82 4.12
CA THR A 388 10.79 -0.72 5.55
C THR A 388 9.53 -1.51 5.88
N ASP A 389 8.54 -1.46 5.01
CA ASP A 389 7.26 -2.16 5.13
C ASP A 389 7.44 -3.68 5.17
N VAL A 390 8.32 -4.25 4.33
CA VAL A 390 8.69 -5.68 4.37
C VAL A 390 9.05 -6.11 5.79
N GLN A 391 9.84 -5.31 6.50
CA GLN A 391 10.33 -5.65 7.83
C GLN A 391 9.21 -5.59 8.86
N THR A 392 8.48 -4.47 8.88
CA THR A 392 7.40 -4.25 9.86
C THR A 392 6.23 -5.21 9.62
N TRP A 393 5.91 -5.51 8.37
CA TRP A 393 4.86 -6.46 7.99
C TRP A 393 5.26 -7.90 8.28
N ALA A 394 6.54 -8.28 8.16
CA ALA A 394 7.00 -9.60 8.59
C ALA A 394 6.70 -9.83 10.08
N ILE A 395 7.01 -8.84 10.93
CA ILE A 395 6.70 -8.89 12.37
C ILE A 395 5.18 -9.00 12.58
N CYS A 396 4.38 -8.16 11.91
CA CYS A 396 2.94 -8.14 12.12
C CYS A 396 2.20 -9.39 11.62
N LYS A 397 2.63 -9.97 10.48
CA LYS A 397 1.90 -11.03 9.78
C LYS A 397 2.36 -12.43 10.19
N LEU A 398 3.67 -12.63 10.36
CA LEU A 398 4.23 -13.91 10.81
C LEU A 398 4.20 -14.03 12.34
N GLY A 399 4.38 -12.91 13.03
CA GLY A 399 4.49 -12.85 14.49
C GLY A 399 5.93 -13.02 14.97
N PRO A 400 6.31 -12.37 16.10
CA PRO A 400 7.64 -12.51 16.67
C PRO A 400 8.05 -13.96 17.00
N GLU A 401 7.10 -14.77 17.49
CA GLU A 401 7.30 -16.19 17.80
C GLU A 401 7.85 -16.98 16.61
N ARG A 402 7.23 -16.83 15.43
CA ARG A 402 7.61 -17.55 14.23
C ARG A 402 8.96 -17.08 13.67
N LEU A 403 9.23 -15.77 13.76
CA LEU A 403 10.51 -15.21 13.33
C LEU A 403 11.65 -15.70 14.22
N ASP A 404 11.43 -15.77 15.53
CA ASP A 404 12.40 -16.30 16.48
C ASP A 404 12.59 -17.82 16.32
N GLU A 405 11.53 -18.56 16.03
CA GLU A 405 11.62 -19.99 15.67
C GLU A 405 12.50 -20.20 14.43
N TRP A 406 12.37 -19.35 13.42
CA TRP A 406 13.10 -19.51 12.15
C TRP A 406 14.55 -19.05 12.22
N PHE A 407 14.82 -17.96 12.92
CA PHE A 407 16.10 -17.24 12.82
C PHE A 407 16.80 -17.04 14.18
N GLY A 408 16.29 -17.68 15.22
CA GLY A 408 16.82 -17.64 16.58
C GLY A 408 16.21 -16.55 17.44
N GLU A 409 16.26 -16.74 18.76
CA GLU A 409 15.71 -15.83 19.76
C GLU A 409 16.15 -14.36 19.52
N GLY A 410 15.19 -13.44 19.63
CA GLY A 410 15.40 -12.02 19.40
C GLY A 410 15.50 -11.60 17.93
N ALA A 411 15.31 -12.50 16.96
CA ALA A 411 15.35 -12.16 15.54
C ALA A 411 14.30 -11.11 15.19
N ALA A 412 13.08 -11.23 15.70
CA ALA A 412 12.03 -10.25 15.47
C ALA A 412 12.41 -8.85 16.02
N PHE A 413 13.04 -8.80 17.19
CA PHE A 413 13.51 -7.54 17.77
C PHE A 413 14.69 -6.96 16.98
N ARG A 414 15.63 -7.80 16.49
CA ARG A 414 16.76 -7.36 15.65
C ARG A 414 16.29 -6.79 14.30
N ILE A 415 15.27 -7.38 13.66
CA ILE A 415 14.64 -6.83 12.46
C ILE A 415 14.21 -5.38 12.71
N TRP A 416 13.56 -5.12 13.84
CA TRP A 416 13.19 -3.76 14.19
C TRP A 416 14.39 -2.85 14.44
N GLN A 417 15.41 -3.30 15.17
CA GLN A 417 16.60 -2.47 15.41
C GLN A 417 17.26 -2.06 14.09
N THR A 418 17.45 -2.99 13.15
CA THR A 418 17.95 -2.71 11.80
C THR A 418 17.01 -1.75 11.05
N THR A 419 15.70 -1.95 11.13
CA THR A 419 14.71 -1.07 10.47
C THR A 419 14.77 0.35 11.00
N LYS A 420 14.84 0.54 12.32
CA LYS A 420 15.00 1.84 12.95
C LYS A 420 16.33 2.49 12.53
N GLU A 421 17.41 1.72 12.49
CA GLU A 421 18.72 2.19 12.04
C GLU A 421 18.69 2.64 10.58
N PHE A 422 18.06 1.89 9.68
CA PHE A 422 18.08 2.18 8.24
C PHE A 422 17.01 3.19 7.83
N ALA A 423 15.80 3.11 8.35
CA ALA A 423 14.66 3.91 7.91
C ALA A 423 14.04 4.83 8.98
N GLY A 424 14.48 4.76 10.23
CA GLY A 424 13.97 5.65 11.29
C GLY A 424 14.23 7.12 11.00
N VAL A 425 13.19 7.95 11.14
CA VAL A 425 13.22 9.41 11.00
C VAL A 425 13.19 10.03 12.39
N PHE A 426 14.15 10.91 12.68
CA PHE A 426 14.35 11.48 14.01
C PHE A 426 14.20 13.01 13.98
N ASP A 427 13.74 13.58 15.09
CA ASP A 427 13.77 15.05 15.27
C ASP A 427 15.17 15.55 15.68
N ASP A 428 15.31 16.87 15.84
CA ASP A 428 16.56 17.52 16.26
C ASP A 428 17.09 17.02 17.61
N GLY A 429 16.19 16.52 18.48
CA GLY A 429 16.52 15.91 19.77
C GLY A 429 16.87 14.42 19.66
N ARG A 430 17.02 13.88 18.44
CA ARG A 430 17.23 12.45 18.14
C ARG A 430 16.11 11.54 18.67
N ARG A 431 14.89 12.07 18.83
CA ARG A 431 13.72 11.27 19.19
C ARG A 431 13.08 10.73 17.91
N LEU A 432 12.78 9.44 17.91
CA LEU A 432 12.14 8.77 16.78
C LEU A 432 10.75 9.38 16.53
N GLN A 433 10.52 9.89 15.31
CA GLN A 433 9.23 10.44 14.88
C GLN A 433 8.42 9.43 14.05
N GLY A 434 9.10 8.51 13.38
CA GLY A 434 8.49 7.52 12.50
C GLY A 434 9.53 6.83 11.63
N VAL A 435 9.09 6.27 10.50
CA VAL A 435 9.95 5.62 9.52
C VAL A 435 9.69 6.13 8.11
N GLY A 436 10.72 6.09 7.26
CA GLY A 436 10.64 6.36 5.83
C GLY A 436 10.42 5.10 4.99
N TYR A 437 10.53 5.24 3.67
CA TYR A 437 10.30 4.15 2.72
C TYR A 437 11.51 3.22 2.54
N THR A 438 12.71 3.77 2.72
CA THR A 438 13.97 3.06 2.49
C THR A 438 15.04 3.59 3.45
N ARG A 439 16.33 3.46 3.12
CA ARG A 439 17.46 3.98 3.90
C ARG A 439 17.50 5.51 4.05
N GLU A 440 16.60 6.24 3.38
CA GLU A 440 16.51 7.69 3.51
C GLU A 440 16.03 8.10 4.91
N LYS A 441 16.54 9.24 5.40
CA LYS A 441 16.33 9.70 6.79
C LYS A 441 15.50 10.96 6.96
N ASN A 442 15.10 11.55 5.84
CA ASN A 442 14.50 12.88 5.77
C ASN A 442 13.09 12.87 5.16
N ARG A 443 12.50 11.68 4.97
CA ARG A 443 11.12 11.49 4.52
C ARG A 443 10.43 10.49 5.42
N LEU A 444 9.29 10.88 5.98
CA LEU A 444 8.45 10.03 6.83
C LEU A 444 7.22 9.60 6.04
N SER A 445 6.86 8.32 6.13
CA SER A 445 5.59 7.78 5.66
C SER A 445 4.65 7.60 6.85
N VAL A 446 3.47 8.23 6.85
CA VAL A 446 2.53 8.09 7.96
C VAL A 446 2.04 6.64 8.04
N GLU A 447 1.60 6.10 6.91
CA GLU A 447 1.13 4.72 6.78
C GLU A 447 2.15 3.71 7.32
N TRP A 448 3.39 3.77 6.83
CA TRP A 448 4.41 2.79 7.20
C TRP A 448 4.88 2.97 8.63
N THR A 449 4.80 4.21 9.15
CA THR A 449 4.99 4.48 10.58
C THR A 449 3.92 3.79 11.42
N VAL A 450 2.65 3.80 10.99
CA VAL A 450 1.61 3.04 11.70
C VAL A 450 1.86 1.53 11.62
N GLY A 451 2.33 1.01 10.48
CA GLY A 451 2.81 -0.36 10.35
C GLY A 451 3.92 -0.70 11.35
N ALA A 452 4.88 0.20 11.54
CA ALA A 452 5.93 0.06 12.55
C ALA A 452 5.38 0.08 13.98
N ILE A 453 4.39 0.92 14.27
CA ILE A 453 3.72 0.96 15.58
C ILE A 453 3.05 -0.41 15.88
N TYR A 454 2.33 -1.00 14.92
CA TYR A 454 1.78 -2.36 15.08
C TYR A 454 2.86 -3.40 15.35
N ALA A 455 3.96 -3.33 14.61
CA ALA A 455 5.09 -4.25 14.83
C ALA A 455 5.62 -4.10 16.27
N MET A 456 5.69 -2.87 16.78
CA MET A 456 6.18 -2.62 18.15
C MET A 456 5.22 -3.16 19.20
N ASP A 457 3.91 -3.01 18.98
CA ASP A 457 2.89 -3.56 19.88
C ASP A 457 2.97 -5.10 19.92
N GLU A 458 3.21 -5.77 18.79
CA GLU A 458 3.40 -7.23 18.74
C GLU A 458 4.71 -7.68 19.41
N LEU A 459 5.84 -6.98 19.19
CA LEU A 459 7.10 -7.26 19.88
C LEU A 459 6.97 -7.06 21.39
N ALA A 460 6.34 -5.97 21.81
CA ALA A 460 6.13 -5.65 23.21
C ALA A 460 5.38 -6.75 23.95
N LYS A 461 4.29 -7.22 23.33
CA LYS A 461 3.49 -8.31 23.86
C LYS A 461 4.26 -9.63 23.94
N TYR A 462 5.00 -9.98 22.89
CA TYR A 462 5.72 -11.26 22.83
C TYR A 462 6.89 -11.34 23.83
N TYR A 463 7.65 -10.25 23.98
CA TYR A 463 8.83 -10.19 24.85
C TYR A 463 8.53 -9.72 26.28
N GLU A 464 7.26 -9.55 26.67
CA GLU A 464 6.88 -9.00 27.99
C GLU A 464 7.52 -9.77 29.15
N ASP A 465 7.46 -11.10 29.10
CA ASP A 465 7.97 -11.98 30.16
C ASP A 465 9.45 -12.34 30.00
N SER A 466 9.91 -12.58 28.76
CA SER A 466 11.26 -13.08 28.50
C SER A 466 12.32 -11.99 28.42
N HIS A 467 11.98 -10.81 27.89
CA HIS A 467 12.89 -9.66 27.71
C HIS A 467 12.15 -8.33 28.03
N PRO A 468 11.81 -8.09 29.30
CA PRO A 468 10.98 -6.94 29.72
C PRO A 468 11.59 -5.57 29.36
N GLU A 469 12.91 -5.47 29.15
CA GLU A 469 13.57 -4.29 28.62
C GLU A 469 13.30 -4.06 27.12
N TRP A 470 13.28 -5.11 26.29
CA TRP A 470 12.92 -5.01 24.87
C TRP A 470 11.45 -4.63 24.72
N SER A 471 10.59 -5.24 25.54
CA SER A 471 9.16 -4.92 25.56
C SER A 471 8.90 -3.44 25.88
N ARG A 472 9.53 -2.92 26.95
CA ARG A 472 9.44 -1.49 27.31
C ARG A 472 9.99 -0.56 26.24
N SER A 473 11.10 -0.94 25.58
CA SER A 473 11.67 -0.17 24.47
C SER A 473 10.68 -0.07 23.31
N ALA A 474 10.11 -1.20 22.88
CA ALA A 474 9.14 -1.24 21.79
C ALA A 474 7.91 -0.37 22.08
N LEU A 475 7.33 -0.48 23.30
CA LEU A 475 6.22 0.38 23.71
C LEU A 475 6.57 1.87 23.73
N GLN A 476 7.79 2.21 24.14
CA GLN A 476 8.23 3.60 24.14
C GLN A 476 8.39 4.14 22.72
N GLU A 477 8.94 3.34 21.81
CA GLU A 477 9.14 3.70 20.41
C GLU A 477 7.80 3.82 19.67
N ALA A 478 6.85 2.91 19.90
CA ALA A 478 5.48 3.01 19.43
C ALA A 478 4.83 4.35 19.81
N LYS A 479 4.95 4.76 21.10
CA LYS A 479 4.42 6.04 21.60
C LYS A 479 5.09 7.25 20.95
N LEU A 480 6.40 7.20 20.72
CA LEU A 480 7.14 8.29 20.09
C LEU A 480 6.73 8.44 18.62
N MET A 481 6.64 7.34 17.88
CA MET A 481 6.17 7.34 16.49
C MET A 481 4.72 7.83 16.37
N ARG A 482 3.82 7.38 17.26
CA ARG A 482 2.43 7.84 17.31
C ARG A 482 2.34 9.35 17.50
N ARG A 483 3.20 9.94 18.34
CA ARG A 483 3.28 11.40 18.52
C ARG A 483 3.88 12.10 17.29
N GLY A 484 4.87 11.49 16.65
CA GLY A 484 5.49 12.07 15.46
C GLY A 484 4.52 12.20 14.29
N ILE A 485 3.70 11.17 14.04
CA ILE A 485 2.71 11.24 12.96
C ILE A 485 1.57 12.25 13.21
N GLU A 486 1.30 12.64 14.46
CA GLU A 486 0.32 13.71 14.75
C GLU A 486 0.70 15.06 14.13
N THR A 487 1.99 15.29 13.87
CA THR A 487 2.44 16.52 13.19
C THR A 487 2.02 16.59 11.72
N TYR A 488 1.58 15.46 11.15
CA TYR A 488 1.08 15.33 9.77
C TYR A 488 -0.45 15.20 9.71
N ARG A 489 -1.13 15.37 10.85
CA ARG A 489 -2.58 15.50 10.89
C ARG A 489 -2.99 16.90 10.47
N GLN A 490 -3.97 17.00 9.58
CA GLN A 490 -4.50 18.27 9.09
C GLN A 490 -6.00 18.37 9.32
N GLN A 491 -6.44 19.54 9.77
CA GLN A 491 -7.85 19.89 9.83
C GLN A 491 -8.31 20.35 8.44
N VAL A 492 -9.18 19.57 7.80
CA VAL A 492 -9.69 19.85 6.45
C VAL A 492 -10.89 20.79 6.49
N SER A 493 -11.71 20.66 7.52
CA SER A 493 -12.87 21.52 7.80
C SER A 493 -13.22 21.44 9.28
N GLU A 494 -14.21 22.19 9.77
CA GLU A 494 -14.66 22.10 11.18
C GLU A 494 -14.98 20.67 11.65
N THR A 495 -15.38 19.78 10.74
CA THR A 495 -15.85 18.43 11.08
C THR A 495 -14.98 17.30 10.52
N ARG A 496 -13.83 17.63 9.89
CA ARG A 496 -13.00 16.63 9.20
C ARG A 496 -11.51 16.86 9.40
N SER A 497 -10.80 15.78 9.64
CA SER A 497 -9.34 15.75 9.71
C SER A 497 -8.81 14.52 8.98
N ALA A 498 -7.57 14.60 8.50
CA ALA A 498 -6.91 13.50 7.79
C ALA A 498 -5.40 13.56 8.02
N TYR A 499 -4.71 12.48 7.67
CA TYR A 499 -3.26 12.44 7.71
C TYR A 499 -2.69 12.58 6.30
N SER A 500 -1.55 13.27 6.22
CA SER A 500 -0.74 13.31 5.00
C SER A 500 -0.30 11.91 4.56
N TYR A 501 0.00 11.78 3.28
CA TYR A 501 0.69 10.59 2.77
C TYR A 501 2.12 10.49 3.32
N SER A 502 2.88 11.56 3.15
CA SER A 502 4.31 11.64 3.45
C SER A 502 4.68 13.03 3.96
N SER A 503 5.84 13.15 4.60
CA SER A 503 6.35 14.45 5.04
C SER A 503 6.78 15.38 3.90
N ARG A 504 7.06 14.82 2.72
CA ARG A 504 7.50 15.54 1.52
C ARG A 504 7.37 14.69 0.24
N ARG A 505 7.34 15.35 -0.91
CA ARG A 505 7.39 14.73 -2.23
C ARG A 505 8.78 14.18 -2.57
N GLY A 506 8.82 13.07 -3.29
CA GLY A 506 10.06 12.44 -3.76
C GLY A 506 9.79 11.12 -4.47
N TRP A 507 10.72 10.65 -5.29
CA TRP A 507 10.58 9.34 -5.92
C TRP A 507 10.68 8.22 -4.88
N ILE A 508 9.79 7.24 -4.96
CA ILE A 508 9.91 6.00 -4.20
C ILE A 508 10.32 4.93 -5.23
N PRO A 509 11.35 4.11 -4.96
CA PRO A 509 11.87 3.11 -5.90
C PRO A 509 10.87 1.96 -6.21
N PHE A 510 9.60 2.12 -5.87
CA PHE A 510 8.49 1.20 -6.19
C PHE A 510 7.60 1.74 -7.34
N GLY A 511 8.05 2.79 -8.04
CA GLY A 511 7.41 3.30 -9.25
C GLY A 511 6.35 4.36 -9.02
N TRP A 512 6.44 5.14 -7.94
CA TRP A 512 5.51 6.23 -7.64
C TRP A 512 6.18 7.37 -6.84
N PHE A 513 5.66 8.59 -6.95
CA PHE A 513 6.09 9.71 -6.11
C PHE A 513 5.40 9.68 -4.75
N SER A 514 6.16 9.74 -3.66
CA SER A 514 5.58 10.22 -2.41
C SER A 514 5.07 11.64 -2.63
N HIS A 515 4.03 12.03 -1.93
CA HIS A 515 3.45 13.37 -2.05
C HIS A 515 3.90 14.30 -0.92
N ASP A 516 3.73 15.60 -1.14
CA ASP A 516 3.93 16.59 -0.08
C ASP A 516 2.89 16.41 1.03
N LYS A 517 3.17 17.00 2.19
CA LYS A 517 2.28 16.90 3.35
C LYS A 517 0.87 17.40 3.03
N GLU A 518 0.69 18.38 2.17
CA GLU A 518 -0.64 18.91 1.81
C GLU A 518 -1.53 17.90 1.05
N VAL A 519 -0.96 16.80 0.55
CA VAL A 519 -1.72 15.68 -0.03
C VAL A 519 -2.11 14.70 1.08
N LEU A 520 -3.39 14.71 1.41
CA LEU A 520 -3.99 13.87 2.43
C LEU A 520 -4.23 12.48 1.86
N SER A 521 -3.95 11.45 2.65
CA SER A 521 -3.99 10.06 2.21
C SER A 521 -5.10 9.29 2.90
N LEU A 522 -5.90 8.59 2.10
CA LEU A 522 -6.93 7.70 2.60
C LEU A 522 -6.32 6.55 3.39
N VAL A 523 -5.28 5.93 2.83
CA VAL A 523 -4.63 4.77 3.44
C VAL A 523 -3.92 5.15 4.76
N SER A 524 -3.16 6.25 4.82
CA SER A 524 -2.57 6.74 6.08
C SER A 524 -3.63 6.95 7.16
N SER A 525 -4.73 7.63 6.79
CA SER A 525 -5.82 7.95 7.73
C SER A 525 -6.54 6.68 8.22
N CYS A 526 -6.76 5.71 7.34
CA CYS A 526 -7.38 4.43 7.70
C CYS A 526 -6.47 3.61 8.60
N TRP A 527 -5.16 3.54 8.34
CA TRP A 527 -4.22 2.85 9.22
C TRP A 527 -4.20 3.45 10.63
N VAL A 528 -4.17 4.77 10.75
CA VAL A 528 -4.27 5.44 12.07
C VAL A 528 -5.59 5.08 12.75
N LEU A 529 -6.72 5.17 12.05
CA LEU A 529 -8.02 4.80 12.61
C LEU A 529 -8.06 3.34 13.10
N LEU A 530 -7.53 2.41 12.31
CA LEU A 530 -7.45 0.99 12.67
C LEU A 530 -6.60 0.81 13.93
N HIS A 531 -5.45 1.49 14.02
CA HIS A 531 -4.56 1.40 15.18
C HIS A 531 -5.23 1.97 16.44
N ASP A 532 -5.83 3.14 16.32
CA ASP A 532 -6.55 3.81 17.39
C ASP A 532 -7.78 3.01 17.88
N LYS A 533 -8.30 2.08 17.05
CA LYS A 533 -9.35 1.11 17.38
C LYS A 533 -8.81 -0.24 17.90
N GLY A 534 -7.49 -0.43 17.93
CA GLY A 534 -6.87 -1.71 18.29
C GLY A 534 -7.15 -2.83 17.29
N PHE A 535 -7.38 -2.48 16.02
CA PHE A 535 -7.77 -3.42 14.98
C PHE A 535 -6.59 -3.81 14.09
N ASN A 536 -6.06 -5.02 14.24
CA ASN A 536 -5.02 -5.52 13.35
C ASN A 536 -5.64 -6.12 12.06
N PRO A 537 -5.42 -5.54 10.87
CA PRO A 537 -6.04 -5.99 9.62
C PRO A 537 -5.58 -7.38 9.16
N PHE A 538 -4.49 -7.90 9.73
CA PHE A 538 -3.92 -9.20 9.39
C PHE A 538 -4.55 -10.38 10.13
N ARG A 539 -5.61 -10.14 10.91
CA ARG A 539 -6.36 -11.16 11.66
C ARG A 539 -7.86 -10.89 11.49
N LEU A 540 -8.68 -11.94 11.44
CA LEU A 540 -10.13 -11.77 11.46
C LEU A 540 -10.57 -11.12 12.79
N MET A 541 -11.60 -10.28 12.72
CA MET A 541 -12.21 -9.64 13.89
C MET A 541 -12.63 -10.66 14.95
N ARG A 542 -12.16 -10.51 16.19
CA ARG A 542 -12.55 -11.44 17.26
C ARG A 542 -13.74 -10.99 18.09
N ASN A 543 -14.06 -9.69 18.09
CA ASN A 543 -15.15 -9.10 18.88
C ASN A 543 -15.88 -8.02 18.07
N LYS A 544 -17.18 -7.84 18.31
CA LYS A 544 -17.99 -6.74 17.78
C LYS A 544 -17.83 -5.44 18.57
#